data_AF-F8GUB6-F1
#
_entry.id   AF-F8GUB6-F1
#
_cell.length_a   1.000
_cell.length_b   1.000
_cell.length_c   1.000
_cell.angle_alpha   90.00
_cell.angle_beta   90.00
_cell.angle_gamma   90.00
#
_symmetry.space_group_name_H-M   'P 1'
#
loop_
_entity.id
_entity.type
_entity.pdbx_description
1 polymer ?
#
loop_
_entity_poly.entity_id
_entity_poly.type
_entity_poly.pdbx_seq_one_letter_code
_entity_poly.pdbx_strand_id
1 'polypeptide(L)' 'MRVTSERFGRIPRAYIECLQDRAISINAQRAMQAVLPCNQVATMDTGHSPFISRPYELAEILLQMR' A
#
# COMPACT_ATOMS: atom_id res chain seq x y z
N MET A 1 24.48 7.90 1.60
CA MET A 1 23.47 7.26 0.73
C MET A 1 22.71 8.38 -0.02
N ARG A 2 22.44 8.26 -1.33
CA ARG A 2 21.73 9.30 -2.11
C ARG A 2 20.52 8.68 -2.82
N VAL A 3 19.35 9.29 -2.67
CA VAL A 3 18.10 8.92 -3.36
C VAL A 3 18.04 9.66 -4.70
N THR A 4 17.71 8.96 -5.78
CA THR A 4 17.54 9.55 -7.12
C THR A 4 16.33 8.95 -7.82
N SER A 5 15.72 9.69 -8.74
CA SER A 5 14.57 9.24 -9.53
C SER A 5 14.89 8.01 -10.38
N GLU A 6 16.10 7.94 -10.93
CA GLU A 6 16.56 6.85 -11.80
C GLU A 6 16.75 5.54 -11.04
N ARG A 7 17.01 5.60 -9.73
CA ARG A 7 17.24 4.42 -8.89
C ARG A 7 16.03 4.04 -8.03
N PHE A 8 15.44 5.01 -7.35
CA PHE A 8 14.28 4.81 -6.49
C PHE A 8 12.98 4.79 -7.31
N GLY A 9 12.84 5.75 -8.23
CA GLY A 9 11.62 5.92 -9.03
C GLY A 9 11.37 4.78 -10.02
N ARG A 10 12.42 4.07 -10.46
CA ARG A 10 12.32 2.98 -11.46
C ARG A 10 11.62 1.71 -10.96
N ILE A 11 11.52 1.50 -9.64
CA ILE A 11 10.91 0.29 -9.10
C ILE A 11 9.39 0.48 -9.08
N PRO A 12 8.61 -0.42 -9.71
CA PRO A 12 7.15 -0.38 -9.63
C PRO A 12 6.68 -0.43 -8.18
N ARG A 13 5.61 0.29 -7.88
CA ARG A 13 5.05 0.37 -6.53
C ARG A 13 3.59 -0.03 -6.54
N ALA A 14 3.20 -0.78 -5.54
CA ALA A 14 1.80 -1.07 -5.24
C ALA A 14 1.47 -0.56 -3.83
N TYR A 15 0.19 -0.25 -3.60
CA TYR A 15 -0.33 0.15 -2.29
C TYR A 15 -1.55 -0.70 -1.94
N ILE A 16 -1.70 -1.08 -0.68
CA ILE A 16 -2.89 -1.74 -0.16
C ILE A 16 -3.48 -0.85 0.92
N GLU A 17 -4.62 -0.22 0.64
CA GLU A 17 -5.34 0.60 1.60
C GLU A 17 -6.03 -0.26 2.65
N CYS A 18 -5.97 0.16 3.91
CA CYS A 18 -6.69 -0.48 5.01
C CYS A 18 -7.74 0.50 5.56
N LEU A 19 -9.03 0.27 5.29
CA LEU A 19 -10.10 1.23 5.57
C LEU A 19 -10.35 1.49 7.06
N GLN A 20 -10.09 0.50 7.91
CA GLN A 20 -10.30 0.57 9.37
C GLN A 20 -8.99 0.84 10.13
N ASP A 21 -7.95 1.29 9.43
CA ASP A 21 -6.68 1.64 10.03
C ASP A 21 -6.82 2.90 10.91
N ARG A 22 -6.52 2.73 12.20
CA ARG A 22 -6.54 3.80 13.21
C ARG A 22 -5.16 4.40 13.51
N ALA A 23 -4.08 3.76 13.02
CA ALA A 23 -2.72 4.29 13.11
C ALA A 23 -2.43 5.23 11.93
N ILE A 24 -2.88 4.85 10.73
CA ILE A 24 -2.75 5.65 9.50
C ILE A 24 -4.12 5.75 8.85
N SER A 25 -4.82 6.87 9.06
CA SER A 25 -6.15 7.08 8.47
C SER A 25 -6.14 6.95 6.94
N ILE A 26 -7.28 6.57 6.34
CA ILE A 26 -7.42 6.46 4.88
C ILE A 26 -7.03 7.74 4.14
N ASN A 27 -7.29 8.92 4.72
CA ASN A 27 -6.90 10.20 4.13
C ASN A 27 -5.38 10.37 4.11
N ALA A 28 -4.68 9.94 5.17
CA ALA A 28 -3.22 9.97 5.22
C ALA A 28 -2.62 8.97 4.21
N GLN A 29 -3.18 7.76 4.10
CA GLN A 29 -2.75 6.76 3.11
C GLN A 29 -2.85 7.32 1.68
N ARG A 30 -3.98 7.96 1.34
CA ARG A 30 -4.19 8.59 0.03
C ARG A 30 -3.29 9.80 -0.22
N ALA A 31 -3.00 10.59 0.82
CA ALA A 31 -2.02 11.67 0.71
C ALA A 31 -0.61 11.14 0.41
N MET A 32 -0.20 10.01 1.02
CA MET A 32 1.08 9.35 0.70
C MET A 32 1.12 8.90 -0.77
N GLN A 33 0.02 8.33 -1.28
CA GLN A 33 -0.09 7.91 -2.69
C GLN A 33 -0.02 9.11 -3.65
N ALA A 34 -0.60 10.25 -3.29
CA ALA A 34 -0.51 11.47 -4.10
C ALA A 34 0.92 12.02 -4.20
N VAL A 35 1.69 11.95 -3.09
CA VAL A 35 3.10 12.37 -3.06
C VAL A 35 4.00 11.37 -3.78
N LEU A 36 3.73 10.06 -3.64
CA LEU A 36 4.48 9.00 -4.30
C LEU A 36 3.54 8.00 -5.00
N PRO A 37 3.16 8.28 -6.25
CA PRO A 37 2.21 7.45 -6.99
C PRO A 37 2.64 5.99 -7.11
N CYS A 38 1.63 5.11 -7.01
CA CYS A 38 1.75 3.67 -7.16
C CYS A 38 1.05 3.22 -8.45
N ASN A 39 1.58 2.19 -9.10
CA ASN A 39 1.03 1.63 -10.33
C ASN A 39 -0.25 0.83 -10.07
N GLN A 40 -0.36 0.23 -8.89
CA GLN A 40 -1.51 -0.56 -8.46
C GLN A 40 -1.92 -0.14 -7.06
N VAL A 41 -3.22 -0.05 -6.83
CA VAL A 41 -3.81 0.21 -5.52
C VAL A 41 -4.93 -0.79 -5.31
N ALA A 42 -4.87 -1.53 -4.22
CA ALA A 42 -5.98 -2.35 -3.73
C ALA A 42 -6.49 -1.77 -2.41
N THR A 43 -7.71 -2.12 -2.02
CA THR A 43 -8.34 -1.63 -0.79
C THR A 43 -8.93 -2.81 -0.03
N MET A 44 -8.70 -2.86 1.27
CA MET A 44 -9.19 -3.88 2.19
C MET A 44 -10.01 -3.25 3.32
N ASP A 45 -11.13 -3.86 3.68
CA ASP A 45 -11.91 -3.48 4.87
C ASP A 45 -11.32 -4.12 6.14
N THR A 46 -10.15 -3.61 6.55
CA THR A 46 -9.40 -4.13 7.68
C THR A 46 -8.61 -3.06 8.42
N GLY A 47 -8.10 -3.40 9.61
CA GLY A 47 -7.27 -2.53 10.43
C GLY A 47 -5.81 -2.47 9.98
N HIS A 48 -4.97 -1.76 10.76
CA HIS A 48 -3.57 -1.45 10.41
C HIS A 48 -2.70 -2.66 10.04
N SER A 49 -2.98 -3.83 10.64
CA SER A 49 -2.20 -5.05 10.44
C SER A 49 -3.02 -6.10 9.67
N PRO A 50 -3.17 -5.98 8.34
CA PRO A 50 -3.91 -6.94 7.52
C PRO A 50 -3.30 -8.35 7.59
N PHE A 51 -1.99 -8.45 7.78
CA PHE A 51 -1.27 -9.73 7.94
C PHE A 51 -1.61 -10.46 9.25
N ILE A 52 -2.25 -9.80 10.22
CA ILE A 52 -2.79 -10.43 11.44
C ILE A 52 -4.30 -10.65 11.32
N SER A 53 -5.02 -9.62 10.86
CA SER A 53 -6.48 -9.56 10.90
C SER A 53 -7.18 -10.24 9.71
N ARG A 54 -6.53 -10.27 8.54
CA ARG A 54 -7.04 -10.80 7.27
C ARG A 54 -5.90 -11.44 6.43
N PRO A 55 -5.11 -12.38 6.99
CA PRO A 55 -3.89 -12.88 6.34
C PRO A 55 -4.15 -13.56 4.99
N TYR A 56 -5.24 -14.32 4.85
CA TYR A 56 -5.57 -15.01 3.60
C TYR A 56 -6.00 -14.04 2.49
N GLU A 57 -6.87 -13.08 2.81
CA GLU A 57 -7.29 -12.05 1.86
C GLU A 57 -6.10 -11.20 1.39
N LEU A 58 -5.21 -10.84 2.32
CA LEU A 58 -3.96 -10.15 1.98
C LEU A 58 -3.10 -10.99 1.01
N ALA A 59 -2.94 -12.29 1.27
CA ALA A 59 -2.16 -13.18 0.41
C ALA A 59 -2.76 -13.27 -1.01
N GLU A 60 -4.08 -13.39 -1.14
CA GLU A 60 -4.76 -13.42 -2.44
C GLU A 60 -4.53 -12.12 -3.23
N ILE A 61 -4.64 -10.96 -2.57
CA ILE A 61 -4.35 -9.67 -3.20
C ILE A 61 -2.88 -9.62 -3.66
N LEU A 62 -1.95 -10.05 -2.82
CA LEU A 62 -0.52 -10.05 -3.16
C LEU A 62 -0.19 -10.96 -4.36
N LEU A 63 -0.86 -12.12 -4.48
CA LEU A 63 -0.68 -13.02 -5.63
C LEU A 63 -1.22 -12.43 -6.95
N GLN A 64 -2.13 -11.46 -6.88
CA GLN A 64 -2.68 -10.77 -8.05
C GLN A 64 -1.88 -9.54 -8.46
N MET A 65 -1.10 -8.97 -7.53
CA MET A 65 -0.26 -7.79 -7.80
C MET A 65 0.95 -8.16 -8.66
N ARG A 66 1.28 -7.27 -9.61
CA ARG A 66 2.41 -7.44 -10.55
C ARG A 66 3.50 -6.39 -10.40
#